data_AF-A0A485AUL3-F1
#
_entry.id   AF-A0A485AUL3-F1
#
_cell.length_a   1.000
_cell.length_b   1.000
_cell.length_c   1.000
_cell.angle_alpha   90.00
_cell.angle_beta   90.00
_cell.angle_gamma   90.00
#
_symmetry.space_group_name_H-M   'P 1'
#
loop_
_entity.id
_entity.type
_entity.pdbx_description
1 polymer ?
#
loop_
_entity_poly.entity_id
_entity_poly.type
_entity_poly.pdbx_seq_one_letter_code
_entity_poly.pdbx_strand_id
1 'polypeptide(L)'
;MSVNALEAIRFYVSFACSFAFAERELMEGNAKIIRLIARDEALHLTGTQHMLNLLRSGQDDPEMAEIAEECKQECYDLFVQAAVQEKEWADYLFRDGSMIGLNKDILCQYVEYITNIRMQAVGLDLPFQTRSNPIPWINTWLVSDNVQVAPQEVEVSSYLVGQIDSEVDTDDLSNFQL
;
A
#
# COMPACT_ATOMS: atom_id res chain seq x y z
N MET A 1 5.19 19.87 1.72
CA MET A 1 4.91 18.60 1.01
C MET A 1 4.78 17.36 1.93
N SER A 2 4.62 17.53 3.25
CA SER A 2 4.65 16.41 4.21
C SER A 2 3.58 15.34 4.00
N VAL A 3 2.34 15.74 3.76
CA VAL A 3 1.21 14.81 3.53
C VAL A 3 1.48 13.92 2.32
N ASN A 4 2.01 14.48 1.23
CA ASN A 4 2.33 13.68 0.04
C ASN A 4 3.40 12.62 0.35
N ALA A 5 4.41 12.92 1.16
CA ALA A 5 5.40 11.91 1.59
C ALA A 5 4.77 10.83 2.48
N LEU A 6 3.81 11.19 3.34
CA LEU A 6 3.07 10.23 4.17
C LEU A 6 2.26 9.25 3.31
N GLU A 7 1.43 9.78 2.40
CA GLU A 7 0.54 8.98 1.54
C GLU A 7 1.32 8.17 0.49
N ALA A 8 2.35 8.77 -0.11
CA ALA A 8 3.02 8.20 -1.27
C ALA A 8 4.22 7.30 -0.92
N ILE A 9 4.80 7.44 0.29
CA ILE A 9 5.96 6.66 0.75
C ILE A 9 5.59 5.82 1.98
N ARG A 10 5.22 6.45 3.10
CA ARG A 10 5.07 5.73 4.39
C ARG A 10 3.98 4.67 4.34
N PHE A 11 2.82 5.02 3.78
CA PHE A 11 1.75 4.03 3.58
C PHE A 11 2.18 2.90 2.63
N TYR A 12 2.93 3.20 1.57
CA TYR A 12 3.41 2.18 0.63
C TYR A 12 4.43 1.22 1.25
N VAL A 13 5.29 1.70 2.15
CA VAL A 13 6.18 0.85 2.95
C VAL A 13 5.37 -0.07 3.87
N SER A 14 4.32 0.44 4.50
CA SER A 14 3.39 -0.36 5.30
C SER A 14 2.62 -1.40 4.47
N PHE A 15 2.20 -1.04 3.25
CA PHE A 15 1.53 -1.95 2.33
C PHE A 15 2.43 -3.10 1.91
N ALA A 16 3.72 -2.82 1.60
CA ALA A 16 4.70 -3.85 1.31
C ALA A 16 4.81 -4.88 2.45
N CYS A 17 4.83 -4.41 3.70
CA CYS A 17 4.86 -5.29 4.86
C CYS A 17 3.58 -6.14 4.97
N SER A 18 2.42 -5.53 4.81
CA SER A 18 1.12 -6.22 4.91
C SER A 18 0.94 -7.27 3.81
N PHE A 19 1.26 -6.93 2.56
CA PHE A 19 1.13 -7.83 1.43
C PHE A 19 2.18 -8.94 1.42
N ALA A 20 3.35 -8.73 2.02
CA ALA A 20 4.33 -9.81 2.19
C ALA A 20 3.83 -10.95 3.11
N PHE A 21 2.91 -10.67 4.06
CA PHE A 21 2.19 -11.75 4.76
C PHE A 21 1.19 -12.45 3.84
N ALA A 22 0.50 -11.69 2.98
CA ALA A 22 -0.49 -12.23 2.04
C ALA A 22 0.14 -13.13 0.97
N GLU A 23 1.34 -12.80 0.48
CA GLU A 23 2.15 -13.66 -0.40
C GLU A 23 2.50 -15.02 0.23
N ARG A 24 2.34 -15.14 1.55
CA ARG A 24 2.56 -16.37 2.32
C ARG A 24 1.25 -17.03 2.75
N GLU A 25 0.12 -16.60 2.18
CA GLU A 25 -1.24 -17.08 2.54
C GLU A 25 -1.56 -16.81 4.02
N LEU A 26 -0.97 -15.76 4.60
CA LEU A 26 -1.19 -15.33 5.98
C LEU A 26 -1.89 -13.96 5.99
N MET A 27 -2.73 -13.75 7.00
CA MET A 27 -3.39 -12.46 7.24
C MET A 27 -4.22 -11.95 6.04
N GLU A 28 -4.79 -12.85 5.23
CA GLU A 28 -5.53 -12.51 4.01
C GLU A 28 -6.70 -11.55 4.24
N GLY A 29 -7.38 -11.66 5.38
CA GLY A 29 -8.44 -10.73 5.78
C GLY A 29 -7.91 -9.29 5.94
N ASN A 30 -6.73 -9.14 6.55
CA ASN A 30 -6.04 -7.85 6.62
C ASN A 30 -5.62 -7.39 5.23
N ALA A 31 -5.07 -8.26 4.39
CA ALA A 31 -4.67 -7.92 3.03
C ALA A 31 -5.84 -7.37 2.18
N LYS A 32 -7.04 -7.95 2.32
CA LYS A 32 -8.26 -7.45 1.65
C LYS A 32 -8.62 -6.02 2.08
N ILE A 33 -8.49 -5.69 3.37
CA ILE A 33 -8.74 -4.34 3.89
C ILE A 33 -7.65 -3.38 3.41
N ILE A 34 -6.37 -3.78 3.51
CA ILE A 34 -5.23 -2.97 3.08
C ILE A 34 -5.31 -2.67 1.57
N ARG A 35 -5.84 -3.59 0.75
CA ARG A 35 -6.08 -3.33 -0.67
C ARG A 35 -7.07 -2.19 -0.91
N LEU A 36 -8.15 -2.11 -0.13
CA LEU A 36 -9.11 -1.01 -0.21
C LEU A 36 -8.46 0.31 0.22
N ILE A 37 -7.68 0.30 1.30
CA ILE A 37 -6.94 1.47 1.77
C ILE A 37 -5.93 1.94 0.71
N ALA A 38 -5.15 1.01 0.13
CA ALA A 38 -4.17 1.34 -0.91
C ALA A 38 -4.80 1.96 -2.16
N ARG A 39 -6.02 1.53 -2.53
CA ARG A 39 -6.79 2.13 -3.61
C ARG A 39 -7.15 3.59 -3.29
N ASP A 40 -7.58 3.86 -2.08
CA ASP A 40 -7.96 5.21 -1.65
C ASP A 40 -6.71 6.11 -1.54
N GLU A 41 -5.60 5.60 -0.98
CA GLU A 41 -4.32 6.30 -0.92
C GLU A 41 -3.72 6.61 -2.30
N ALA A 42 -4.00 5.79 -3.32
CA ALA A 42 -3.63 6.12 -4.70
C ALA A 42 -4.37 7.36 -5.23
N LEU A 43 -5.61 7.60 -4.80
CA LEU A 43 -6.35 8.83 -5.13
C LEU A 43 -5.84 10.01 -4.30
N HIS A 44 -5.59 9.81 -3.00
CA HIS A 44 -5.07 10.86 -2.13
C HIS A 44 -3.71 11.39 -2.61
N LEU A 45 -2.77 10.49 -2.91
CA LEU A 45 -1.46 10.88 -3.44
C LEU A 45 -1.59 11.58 -4.79
N THR A 46 -2.52 11.16 -5.66
CA THR A 46 -2.73 11.79 -6.97
C THR A 46 -3.26 13.21 -6.79
N GLY A 47 -4.21 13.40 -5.86
CA GLY A 47 -4.74 14.71 -5.50
C GLY A 47 -3.66 15.64 -4.97
N THR A 48 -2.85 15.16 -4.01
CA THR A 48 -1.77 15.97 -3.44
C THR A 48 -0.66 16.27 -4.45
N GLN A 49 -0.30 15.34 -5.34
CA GLN A 49 0.63 15.60 -6.44
C GLN A 49 0.09 16.65 -7.42
N HIS A 50 -1.20 16.60 -7.74
CA HIS A 50 -1.82 17.58 -8.63
C HIS A 50 -1.77 18.98 -8.01
N MET A 51 -2.17 19.12 -6.74
CA MET A 51 -2.10 20.39 -6.01
C MET A 51 -0.67 20.95 -5.99
N LEU A 52 0.32 20.13 -5.64
CA LEU A 52 1.72 20.57 -5.58
C LEU A 52 2.27 21.02 -6.95
N ASN A 53 1.94 20.28 -8.01
CA ASN A 53 2.39 20.64 -9.35
C ASN A 53 1.70 21.89 -9.89
N LEU A 54 0.40 22.08 -9.61
CA LEU A 54 -0.32 23.32 -9.96
C LEU A 54 0.31 24.54 -9.27
N LEU A 55 0.52 24.45 -7.95
CA LEU A 55 1.12 25.53 -7.16
C LEU A 55 2.53 25.89 -7.65
N ARG A 56 3.41 24.90 -7.84
CA ARG A 56 4.79 25.20 -8.29
C ARG A 56 4.85 25.71 -9.74
N SER A 57 3.85 25.41 -10.56
CA SER A 57 3.84 25.83 -11.96
C SER A 57 3.57 27.32 -12.14
N GLY A 58 2.98 27.98 -11.14
CA GLY A 58 2.54 29.38 -11.22
C GLY A 58 1.29 29.60 -12.08
N GLN A 59 0.65 28.54 -12.58
CA GLN A 59 -0.59 28.66 -13.36
C GLN A 59 -1.78 29.14 -12.53
N ASP A 60 -1.84 28.72 -11.27
CA ASP A 60 -2.89 29.11 -10.32
C ASP A 60 -2.52 30.41 -9.59
N ASP A 61 -1.31 30.47 -9.06
CA ASP A 61 -0.77 31.62 -8.35
C ASP A 61 0.74 31.81 -8.65
N PRO A 62 1.16 32.89 -9.31
CA PRO A 62 2.57 33.18 -9.58
C PRO A 62 3.43 33.33 -8.32
N GLU A 63 2.90 33.85 -7.21
CA GLU A 63 3.65 33.99 -5.94
C GLU A 63 4.01 32.61 -5.37
N MET A 64 3.09 31.64 -5.50
CA MET A 64 3.35 30.26 -5.08
C MET A 64 4.44 29.56 -5.89
N ALA A 65 4.70 29.97 -7.13
CA ALA A 65 5.83 29.43 -7.90
C ALA A 65 7.17 29.91 -7.33
N GLU A 66 7.25 31.17 -6.91
CA GLU A 66 8.44 31.75 -6.26
C GLU A 66 8.69 31.05 -4.92
N ILE A 67 7.65 30.95 -4.07
CA ILE A 67 7.72 30.25 -2.78
C ILE A 67 8.12 28.79 -2.96
N ALA A 68 7.59 28.09 -3.98
CA ALA A 68 7.92 26.70 -4.24
C ALA A 68 9.40 26.51 -4.61
N GLU A 69 10.00 27.44 -5.35
CA GLU A 69 11.44 27.40 -5.65
C GLU A 69 12.28 27.73 -4.42
N GLU A 70 11.87 28.73 -3.61
CA GLU A 70 12.56 29.10 -2.36
C GLU A 70 12.60 27.93 -1.36
N CYS A 71 11.49 27.20 -1.19
CA CYS A 71 11.38 26.08 -0.26
C CYS A 71 11.74 24.71 -0.87
N LYS A 72 12.27 24.69 -2.10
CA LYS A 72 12.55 23.44 -2.83
C LYS A 72 13.54 22.53 -2.09
N GLN A 73 14.61 23.11 -1.54
CA GLN A 73 15.59 22.34 -0.75
C GLN A 73 14.97 21.78 0.53
N GLU A 74 14.14 22.57 1.22
CA GLU A 74 13.44 22.10 2.43
C GLU A 74 12.48 20.95 2.11
N CYS A 75 11.79 21.03 0.97
CA CYS A 75 10.95 19.94 0.48
C CYS A 75 11.76 18.69 0.14
N TYR A 76 12.90 18.84 -0.54
CA TYR A 76 13.82 17.74 -0.83
C TYR A 76 14.28 17.06 0.46
N ASP A 77 14.78 17.84 1.43
CA ASP A 77 15.28 17.34 2.70
C ASP A 77 14.18 16.63 3.49
N LEU A 78 12.93 17.13 3.46
CA LEU A 78 11.78 16.50 4.07
C LEU A 78 11.53 15.10 3.50
N PHE A 79 11.57 14.93 2.18
CA PHE A 79 11.38 13.63 1.54
C PHE A 79 12.51 12.66 1.88
N VAL A 80 13.76 13.14 1.89
CA VAL A 80 14.92 12.33 2.29
C VAL A 80 14.80 11.91 3.75
N GLN A 81 14.42 12.81 4.66
CA GLN A 81 14.19 12.51 6.07
C GLN A 81 13.08 11.48 6.25
N ALA A 82 11.98 11.59 5.52
CA ALA A 82 10.90 10.60 5.55
C ALA A 82 11.41 9.22 5.11
N ALA A 83 12.20 9.15 4.04
CA ALA A 83 12.80 7.90 3.57
C ALA A 83 13.78 7.30 4.60
N VAL A 84 14.61 8.11 5.25
CA VAL A 84 15.52 7.66 6.31
C VAL A 84 14.74 7.08 7.49
N GLN A 85 13.69 7.77 7.93
CA GLN A 85 12.83 7.27 9.02
C GLN A 85 12.16 5.93 8.67
N GLU A 86 11.73 5.73 7.42
CA GLU A 86 11.17 4.43 7.01
C GLU A 86 12.24 3.32 6.95
N LYS A 87 13.51 3.66 6.67
CA LYS A 87 14.62 2.70 6.76
C LYS A 87 14.96 2.34 8.22
N GLU A 88 14.92 3.31 9.12
CA GLU A 88 15.05 3.07 10.57
C GLU A 88 13.88 2.23 11.10
N TRP A 89 12.68 2.48 10.59
CA TRP A 89 11.51 1.68 10.89
C TRP A 89 11.65 0.23 10.38
N ALA A 90 12.20 0.05 9.17
CA ALA A 90 12.52 -1.28 8.66
C ALA A 90 13.52 -2.03 9.56
N ASP A 91 14.53 -1.35 10.10
CA ASP A 91 15.46 -1.94 11.07
C ASP A 91 14.73 -2.40 12.32
N TYR A 92 13.84 -1.57 12.86
CA TYR A 92 13.01 -1.93 14.01
C TYR A 92 12.11 -3.14 13.72
N LEU A 93 11.44 -3.16 12.56
CA LEU A 93 10.51 -4.22 12.17
C LEU A 93 11.18 -5.60 12.11
N PHE A 94 12.43 -5.65 11.64
CA PHE A 94 13.15 -6.90 11.39
C PHE A 94 14.23 -7.21 12.43
N ARG A 95 14.31 -6.46 13.54
CA ARG A 95 15.33 -6.64 14.59
C ARG A 95 15.36 -8.05 15.21
N ASP A 96 14.18 -8.68 15.30
CA ASP A 96 13.98 -9.99 15.92
C ASP A 96 13.89 -11.13 14.88
N GLY A 97 14.03 -10.81 13.59
CA GLY A 97 14.01 -11.76 12.48
C GLY A 97 13.31 -11.23 11.23
N SER A 98 13.77 -11.69 10.07
CA SER A 98 13.14 -11.43 8.77
C SER A 98 12.07 -12.47 8.43
N MET A 99 11.28 -12.20 7.39
CA MET A 99 10.38 -13.20 6.80
C MET A 99 10.78 -13.58 5.39
N ILE A 100 10.31 -14.74 4.93
CA ILE A 100 10.48 -15.17 3.54
C ILE A 100 9.79 -14.13 2.64
N GLY A 101 10.52 -13.61 1.65
CA GLY A 101 10.00 -12.62 0.70
C GLY A 101 10.16 -11.16 1.13
N LEU A 102 10.49 -10.86 2.40
CA LEU A 102 10.75 -9.50 2.85
C LEU A 102 11.69 -9.46 4.06
N ASN A 103 12.78 -8.70 3.92
CA ASN A 103 13.73 -8.41 5.00
C ASN A 103 14.07 -6.91 4.99
N LYS A 104 14.91 -6.49 5.94
CA LYS A 104 15.38 -5.11 6.06
C LYS A 104 15.95 -4.57 4.75
N ASP A 105 16.88 -5.30 4.13
CA ASP A 105 17.59 -4.82 2.94
C ASP A 105 16.64 -4.63 1.75
N ILE A 106 15.74 -5.58 1.53
CA ILE A 106 14.71 -5.52 0.47
C ILE A 106 13.76 -4.35 0.74
N LEU A 107 13.32 -4.16 1.98
CA LEU A 107 12.41 -3.06 2.32
C LEU A 107 13.11 -1.70 2.20
N CYS A 108 14.38 -1.58 2.58
CA CYS A 108 15.17 -0.37 2.38
C CYS A 108 15.36 -0.05 0.89
N GLN A 109 15.60 -1.06 0.03
CA GLN A 109 15.63 -0.87 -1.42
C GLN A 109 14.27 -0.41 -1.95
N TYR A 110 13.18 -0.94 -1.40
CA TYR A 110 11.83 -0.53 -1.80
C TYR A 110 11.54 0.92 -1.40
N VAL A 111 11.95 1.34 -0.20
CA VAL A 111 11.91 2.74 0.25
C VAL A 111 12.63 3.64 -0.75
N GLU A 112 13.86 3.29 -1.15
CA GLU A 112 14.61 4.09 -2.13
C GLU A 112 13.91 4.18 -3.49
N TYR A 113 13.45 3.03 -3.98
CA TYR A 113 12.73 2.92 -5.24
C TYR A 113 11.47 3.79 -5.25
N ILE A 114 10.61 3.66 -4.22
CA ILE A 114 9.35 4.40 -4.18
C ILE A 114 9.58 5.89 -3.94
N THR A 115 10.52 6.27 -3.06
CA THR A 115 10.86 7.68 -2.82
C THR A 115 11.31 8.38 -4.09
N ASN A 116 12.16 7.75 -4.91
CA ASN A 116 12.58 8.31 -6.19
C ASN A 116 11.38 8.60 -7.12
N ILE A 117 10.47 7.64 -7.26
CA ILE A 117 9.27 7.82 -8.10
C ILE A 117 8.41 8.97 -7.58
N ARG A 118 8.20 9.05 -6.26
CA ARG A 118 7.32 10.07 -5.67
C ARG A 118 7.92 11.46 -5.75
N MET A 119 9.22 11.60 -5.52
CA MET A 119 9.94 12.87 -5.68
C MET A 119 9.93 13.36 -7.12
N GLN A 120 10.16 12.47 -8.09
CA GLN A 120 10.10 12.81 -9.50
C GLN A 120 8.72 13.33 -9.92
N ALA A 121 7.65 12.72 -9.41
CA ALA A 121 6.28 13.10 -9.72
C ALA A 121 5.90 14.52 -9.26
N VAL A 122 6.62 15.08 -8.29
CA VAL A 122 6.46 16.47 -7.80
C VAL A 122 7.61 17.39 -8.24
N GLY A 123 8.49 16.93 -9.13
CA GLY A 123 9.57 17.74 -9.71
C GLY A 123 10.79 17.94 -8.81
N LEU A 124 11.02 17.05 -7.84
CA LEU A 124 12.23 17.04 -7.01
C LEU A 124 13.29 16.10 -7.60
N ASP A 125 14.56 16.37 -7.28
CA ASP A 125 15.69 15.54 -7.69
C ASP A 125 15.69 14.17 -7.00
N LEU A 126 16.34 13.19 -7.62
CA LEU A 126 16.35 11.80 -7.15
C LEU A 126 17.47 11.58 -6.13
N PRO A 127 17.18 11.29 -4.85
CA PRO A 127 18.21 11.11 -3.81
C PRO A 127 18.94 9.77 -3.88
N PHE A 128 18.32 8.72 -4.43
CA PHE A 128 18.86 7.35 -4.38
C PHE A 128 19.18 6.80 -5.75
N GLN A 129 20.07 5.79 -5.80
CA GLN A 129 20.49 5.14 -7.06
C GLN A 129 19.52 4.06 -7.53
N THR A 130 18.79 3.42 -6.62
CA THR A 130 17.88 2.31 -6.92
C THR A 130 16.77 2.73 -7.90
N ARG A 131 16.68 2.06 -9.06
CA ARG A 131 15.71 2.37 -10.14
C ARG A 131 14.68 1.28 -10.41
N SER A 132 14.94 0.04 -10.02
CA SER A 132 14.05 -1.09 -10.28
C SER A 132 13.30 -1.49 -9.02
N ASN A 133 12.06 -1.97 -9.18
CA ASN A 133 11.25 -2.44 -8.06
C ASN A 133 11.85 -3.74 -7.48
N PRO A 134 12.33 -3.75 -6.22
CA PRO A 134 12.89 -4.96 -5.60
C PRO A 134 11.82 -6.01 -5.22
N ILE A 135 10.54 -5.62 -5.18
CA ILE A 135 9.40 -6.49 -4.82
C ILE A 135 8.31 -6.40 -5.89
N PRO A 136 8.52 -6.95 -7.09
CA PRO A 136 7.59 -6.81 -8.22
C PRO A 136 6.20 -7.40 -7.93
N TRP A 137 6.11 -8.39 -7.05
CA TRP A 137 4.85 -9.01 -6.62
C TRP A 137 3.87 -8.02 -5.98
N ILE A 138 4.34 -6.89 -5.42
CA ILE A 138 3.47 -5.89 -4.78
C ILE A 138 2.47 -5.28 -5.77
N ASN A 139 2.82 -5.25 -7.06
CA ASN A 139 1.96 -4.68 -8.09
C ASN A 139 0.63 -5.45 -8.23
N THR A 140 0.63 -6.77 -8.01
CA THR A 140 -0.59 -7.59 -8.04
C THR A 140 -1.61 -7.16 -6.97
N TRP A 141 -1.11 -6.61 -5.86
CA TRP A 141 -1.94 -6.15 -4.74
C TRP A 141 -2.35 -4.69 -4.89
N LEU A 142 -1.50 -3.86 -5.48
CA LEU A 142 -1.74 -2.43 -5.67
C LEU A 142 -2.63 -2.12 -6.89
N VAL A 143 -2.70 -3.04 -7.87
CA VAL A 143 -3.64 -2.93 -8.99
C VAL A 143 -5.02 -3.36 -8.49
N SER A 144 -5.91 -2.39 -8.29
CA SER A 144 -7.33 -2.67 -8.14
C SER A 144 -7.92 -2.84 -9.53
N ASP A 145 -8.57 -3.97 -9.78
CA ASP A 145 -9.54 -4.03 -10.88
C ASP A 145 -10.63 -2.98 -10.61
N ASN A 146 -10.91 -2.14 -11.60
CA ASN A 146 -12.00 -1.15 -11.54
C ASN A 146 -13.39 -1.81 -11.61
N VAL A 147 -13.48 -3.13 -11.52
CA VAL A 147 -14.75 -3.83 -11.59
C VAL A 147 -15.43 -3.70 -10.23
N GLN A 148 -16.24 -2.65 -10.09
CA GLN A 148 -17.42 -2.74 -9.22
C GLN A 148 -18.33 -3.81 -9.82
N VAL A 149 -18.08 -5.06 -9.44
CA VAL A 149 -19.02 -6.13 -9.72
C VAL A 149 -20.17 -5.98 -8.73
N ALA A 150 -21.39 -5.87 -9.23
CA ALA A 150 -22.56 -5.84 -8.37
C ALA A 150 -22.61 -7.15 -7.54
N PRO A 151 -23.10 -7.12 -6.29
CA PRO A 151 -23.19 -8.33 -5.45
C PRO A 151 -24.00 -9.48 -6.08
N GLN A 152 -24.81 -9.21 -7.11
CA GLN A 152 -25.54 -10.23 -7.86
C GLN A 152 -24.70 -10.93 -8.96
N GLU A 153 -23.52 -10.41 -9.29
CA GLU A 153 -22.68 -10.86 -10.41
C GLU A 153 -21.43 -11.63 -9.97
N VAL A 154 -21.23 -11.82 -8.66
CA VAL A 154 -20.15 -12.63 -8.10
C VAL A 154 -20.74 -13.75 -7.26
N GLU A 155 -20.34 -15.00 -7.51
CA GLU A 155 -20.55 -16.06 -6.54
C GLU A 155 -19.84 -15.67 -5.24
N VAL A 156 -20.63 -15.30 -4.24
CA VAL A 156 -20.15 -14.98 -2.90
C VAL A 156 -19.57 -16.26 -2.30
N SER A 157 -18.26 -16.46 -2.45
CA SER A 157 -17.54 -17.63 -1.95
C SER A 157 -17.53 -17.75 -0.41
N SER A 158 -18.09 -16.75 0.30
CA SER A 158 -18.19 -16.73 1.75
C SER A 158 -19.45 -17.43 2.29
N TYR A 159 -20.32 -17.97 1.43
CA TYR A 159 -21.41 -18.84 1.88
C TYR A 159 -21.09 -20.30 1.51
N LEU A 160 -20.79 -21.10 2.53
CA LEU A 160 -20.86 -22.55 2.43
C LEU A 160 -22.34 -22.95 2.30
N VAL A 161 -22.81 -23.10 1.07
CA VAL A 161 -24.11 -23.69 0.78
C VAL A 161 -23.97 -25.21 0.90
N GLY A 162 -24.76 -25.83 1.78
CA GLY A 162 -24.74 -27.29 1.98
C GLY A 162 -23.99 -27.78 3.22
N GLN A 163 -23.67 -26.90 4.19
CA GLN A 163 -23.18 -27.31 5.52
C GLN A 163 -24.28 -27.87 6.44
N ILE A 164 -25.34 -28.44 5.88
CA ILE A 164 -26.29 -29.27 6.63
C ILE A 164 -26.01 -30.68 6.18
N ASP A 165 -25.40 -31.46 7.07
CA ASP A 165 -25.33 -32.90 6.89
C ASP A 165 -26.77 -33.42 6.80
N SER A 166 -27.12 -33.94 5.63
CA SER A 166 -28.47 -34.42 5.32
C SER A 166 -28.61 -35.90 5.63
N GLU A 167 -27.54 -36.55 6.09
CA GLU A 167 -27.58 -37.94 6.50
C GLU A 167 -28.25 -38.03 7.87
N VAL A 168 -29.51 -38.47 7.85
CA VAL A 168 -30.24 -38.87 9.06
C VAL A 168 -29.92 -40.34 9.28
N ASP A 169 -29.18 -40.66 10.35
CA ASP A 169 -29.00 -42.05 10.76
C ASP A 169 -30.33 -42.57 11.36
N THR A 170 -30.72 -43.79 10.99
CA THR A 170 -31.89 -44.45 11.56
C THR A 170 -31.79 -44.63 13.08
N ASP A 171 -30.56 -44.66 13.63
CA ASP A 171 -30.33 -44.74 15.07
C ASP A 171 -30.70 -43.44 15.82
N ASP A 172 -30.69 -42.28 15.17
CA ASP A 172 -31.07 -40.99 15.79
C ASP A 172 -32.57 -40.92 16.13
N LEU A 173 -33.39 -41.74 15.48
CA LEU A 173 -34.85 -41.83 15.71
C LEU A 173 -35.24 -42.95 16.68
N SER A 174 -34.28 -43.74 17.17
CA SER A 174 -34.53 -44.91 18.03
C SER A 174 -35.18 -44.58 19.38
N ASN A 175 -35.06 -43.33 19.85
CA ASN A 175 -35.64 -42.85 21.11
C ASN A 175 -37.07 -42.29 20.97
N PHE A 176 -37.60 -42.16 19.75
CA PHE A 176 -38.98 -41.74 19.54
C PHE A 176 -39.88 -42.98 19.43
N GLN A 177 -40.59 -43.29 20.53
CA GLN A 177 -41.70 -44.25 20.51
C GLN A 177 -43.00 -43.48 20.23
N LEU A 178 -43.77 -43.97 19.24
CA LEU A 178 -45.12 -43.50 18.87
C LEU A 178 -46.16 -43.82 19.96
#